data_AF-A0A519S7T8-F1
#
_entry.id   AF-A0A519S7T8-F1
#
_cell.length_a   1.000
_cell.length_b   1.000
_cell.length_c   1.000
_cell.angle_alpha   90.00
_cell.angle_beta   90.00
_cell.angle_gamma   90.00
#
_symmetry.space_group_name_H-M   'P 1'
#
loop_
_entity.id
_entity.type
_entity.pdbx_description
1 polymer ?
#
loop_
_entity_poly.entity_id
_entity_poly.type
_entity_poly.pdbx_seq_one_letter_code
_entity_poly.pdbx_strand_id
1 'polypeptide(L)'
;MMNIRLRSLVLFGLLVTGIVACKKGKDGPPEEEQKPVAGSSPYISKILEFKQAPGQYTNDLIKTDILIGSAGNGLVSLGGYGGYIIFGFDHSVENANGVDLGIYGNPLIGQGFEFSEPGIVSVMKDENKNGLADDTWYELAGSEYSAATTVKNYTITYYRPANAKDDVRWTDNQGREGLIL
;
A
#
# COMPACT_ATOMS: atom_id res chain seq x y z
N MET A 1 71.85 5.40 49.37
CA MET A 1 71.09 5.13 48.13
C MET A 1 70.11 4.01 48.41
N MET A 2 68.87 4.36 48.72
CA MET A 2 67.80 3.43 49.07
C MET A 2 66.52 3.96 48.43
N ASN A 3 66.07 3.30 47.36
CA ASN A 3 64.88 3.65 46.61
C ASN A 3 63.64 3.07 47.30
N ILE A 4 62.86 3.91 47.98
CA ILE A 4 61.56 3.56 48.52
C ILE A 4 60.50 3.88 47.45
N ARG A 5 59.87 2.83 46.90
CA ARG A 5 58.72 2.97 46.00
C ARG A 5 57.46 3.23 46.82
N LEU A 6 56.92 4.44 46.71
CA LEU A 6 55.65 4.86 47.30
C LEU A 6 54.49 4.28 46.46
N ARG A 7 53.67 3.40 47.05
CA ARG A 7 52.42 2.91 46.46
C ARG A 7 51.34 3.96 46.69
N SER A 8 50.89 4.64 45.64
CA SER A 8 49.72 5.53 45.70
C SER A 8 48.45 4.71 45.84
N LEU A 9 47.78 4.87 46.98
CA LEU A 9 46.41 4.45 47.22
C LEU A 9 45.51 5.62 46.79
N VAL A 10 44.80 5.48 45.67
CA VAL A 10 43.73 6.41 45.29
C VAL A 10 42.41 5.64 45.36
N LEU A 11 41.61 5.98 46.37
CA LEU A 11 40.24 5.53 46.56
C LEU A 11 39.35 6.73 46.24
N PHE A 12 38.54 6.69 45.18
CA PHE A 12 37.47 7.68 45.02
C PHE A 12 36.28 7.12 44.21
N GLY A 13 35.17 6.94 44.93
CA GLY A 13 33.76 7.06 44.52
C GLY A 13 33.31 6.44 43.19
N LEU A 14 32.68 5.26 43.27
CA LEU A 14 31.70 4.85 42.26
C LEU A 14 30.38 5.60 42.53
N LEU A 15 30.14 6.63 41.73
CA LEU A 15 28.88 7.36 41.67
C LEU A 15 27.82 6.44 41.04
N VAL A 16 26.89 5.94 41.86
CA VAL A 16 25.71 5.22 41.36
C VAL A 16 24.77 6.24 40.73
N THR A 17 24.86 6.45 39.42
CA THR A 17 23.83 7.13 38.67
C THR A 17 22.70 6.14 38.40
N GLY A 18 21.63 6.25 39.19
CA GLY A 18 20.37 5.58 38.91
C GLY A 18 19.83 6.07 37.57
N ILE A 19 20.02 5.28 36.53
CA ILE A 19 19.23 5.38 35.31
C ILE A 19 17.82 4.94 35.71
N VAL A 20 16.93 5.91 35.89
CA VAL A 20 15.49 5.66 35.92
C VAL A 20 15.11 5.15 34.54
N ALA A 21 15.19 3.83 34.37
CA ALA A 21 14.56 3.14 33.27
C ALA A 21 13.04 3.26 33.49
N CYS A 22 12.42 4.24 32.83
CA CYS A 22 10.98 4.28 32.69
C CYS A 22 10.55 3.03 31.91
N LYS A 23 10.25 1.95 32.63
CA LYS A 23 9.36 0.90 32.14
C LYS A 23 8.01 1.57 31.91
N LYS A 24 7.74 1.96 30.66
CA LYS A 24 6.38 2.32 30.25
C LYS A 24 5.55 1.04 30.39
N GLY A 25 4.78 0.97 31.48
CA GLY A 25 3.78 -0.06 31.68
C GLY A 25 2.80 -0.03 30.50
N LYS A 26 2.43 -1.22 30.02
CA LYS A 26 1.32 -1.40 29.10
C LYS A 26 0.04 -1.10 29.89
N ASP A 27 -0.37 0.16 29.94
CA ASP A 27 -1.70 0.64 30.37
C ASP A 27 -1.82 2.15 30.08
N GLY A 28 -1.46 2.55 28.84
CA GLY A 28 -1.88 3.86 28.33
C GLY A 28 -3.35 3.79 27.92
N PRO A 29 -4.09 4.92 27.91
CA PRO A 29 -5.39 4.97 27.21
C PRO A 29 -5.24 4.39 25.81
N PRO A 30 -6.27 3.73 25.24
CA PRO A 30 -6.24 3.33 23.84
C PRO A 30 -5.81 4.55 23.02
N GLU A 31 -4.64 4.45 22.40
CA GLU A 31 -4.02 5.58 21.74
C GLU A 31 -4.90 5.93 20.52
N GLU A 32 -5.55 7.09 20.60
CA GLU A 32 -6.77 7.46 19.87
C GLU A 32 -6.60 7.31 18.35
N GLU A 33 -7.62 6.74 17.71
CA GLU A 33 -7.71 6.65 16.25
C GLU A 33 -7.68 8.04 15.62
N GLN A 34 -6.89 8.23 14.56
CA GLN A 34 -6.82 9.51 13.85
C GLN A 34 -8.08 9.72 13.01
N LYS A 35 -9.17 10.12 13.66
CA LYS A 35 -10.42 10.46 13.00
C LYS A 35 -10.29 11.71 12.11
N PRO A 36 -11.13 11.85 11.07
CA PRO A 36 -11.21 13.09 10.32
C PRO A 36 -11.49 14.28 11.24
N VAL A 37 -10.79 15.38 11.03
CA VAL A 37 -11.01 16.66 11.72
C VAL A 37 -11.36 17.74 10.71
N ALA A 38 -11.81 18.91 11.17
CA ALA A 38 -12.05 20.04 10.28
C ALA A 38 -10.77 20.38 9.50
N GLY A 39 -10.83 20.25 8.17
CA GLY A 39 -9.69 20.46 7.26
C GLY A 39 -9.00 19.20 6.77
N SER A 40 -9.40 18.00 7.23
CA SER A 40 -8.95 16.73 6.65
C SER A 40 -9.25 16.66 5.15
N SER A 41 -8.27 16.19 4.36
CA SER A 41 -8.41 16.09 2.89
C SER A 41 -9.32 14.92 2.50
N PRO A 42 -10.28 15.08 1.57
CA PRO A 42 -11.06 13.95 1.05
C PRO A 42 -10.27 13.07 0.07
N TYR A 43 -9.04 13.46 -0.27
CA TYR A 43 -8.21 12.81 -1.28
C TYR A 43 -7.05 12.05 -0.66
N ILE A 44 -6.51 11.09 -1.42
CA ILE A 44 -5.30 10.37 -1.04
C ILE A 44 -4.13 11.34 -0.79
N SER A 45 -3.32 11.06 0.22
CA SER A 45 -2.21 11.92 0.66
C SER A 45 -0.85 11.41 0.22
N LYS A 46 -0.73 10.10 -0.05
CA LYS A 46 0.53 9.44 -0.44
C LYS A 46 0.29 8.17 -1.24
N ILE A 47 1.32 7.75 -1.96
CA ILE A 47 1.38 6.48 -2.69
C ILE A 47 2.50 5.66 -2.04
N LEU A 48 2.13 4.49 -1.50
CA LEU A 48 3.05 3.60 -0.80
C LEU A 48 3.76 2.67 -1.77
N GLU A 49 3.03 2.16 -2.75
CA GLU A 49 3.56 1.26 -3.76
C GLU A 49 2.74 1.35 -5.04
N PHE A 50 3.41 1.18 -6.17
CA PHE A 50 2.76 1.00 -7.45
C PHE A 50 3.53 -0.03 -8.26
N LYS A 51 2.83 -1.12 -8.63
CA LYS A 51 3.38 -2.19 -9.46
C LYS A 51 2.43 -2.47 -10.60
N GLN A 52 2.88 -2.22 -11.82
CA GLN A 52 2.10 -2.52 -13.00
C GLN A 52 2.31 -3.97 -13.44
N ALA A 53 1.24 -4.59 -13.92
CA ALA A 53 1.36 -5.77 -14.78
C ALA A 53 1.71 -5.33 -16.22
N PRO A 54 2.19 -6.25 -17.08
CA PRO A 54 2.29 -5.98 -18.52
C PRO A 54 0.99 -5.47 -19.13
N GLY A 55 1.08 -4.57 -20.11
CA GLY A 55 -0.08 -3.99 -20.80
C GLY A 55 0.27 -2.83 -21.74
N GLN A 56 -0.60 -2.55 -22.71
CA GLN A 56 -0.43 -1.54 -23.76
C GLN A 56 -0.20 -0.08 -23.28
N TYR A 57 -0.55 0.24 -22.04
CA TYR A 57 -0.40 1.58 -21.43
C TYR A 57 0.55 1.57 -20.23
N THR A 58 1.52 0.67 -20.27
CA THR A 58 2.51 0.48 -19.21
C THR A 58 3.91 0.89 -19.71
N ASN A 59 4.83 1.15 -18.79
CA ASN A 59 6.26 1.45 -19.04
C ASN A 59 6.70 2.88 -19.40
N ASP A 60 5.82 3.84 -19.70
CA ASP A 60 6.28 5.22 -19.97
C ASP A 60 5.36 6.29 -19.35
N LEU A 61 5.97 7.18 -18.55
CA LEU A 61 5.40 8.46 -18.07
C LEU A 61 4.33 8.43 -16.97
N ILE A 62 4.36 7.45 -16.06
CA ILE A 62 3.37 7.44 -14.98
C ILE A 62 3.75 8.43 -13.90
N LYS A 63 3.09 9.59 -13.95
CA LYS A 63 3.09 10.56 -12.87
C LYS A 63 2.04 10.14 -11.86
N THR A 64 2.27 9.07 -11.11
CA THR A 64 1.35 8.65 -10.04
C THR A 64 1.03 9.78 -9.07
N ASP A 65 1.98 10.72 -8.89
CA ASP A 65 1.84 11.90 -8.05
C ASP A 65 0.66 12.82 -8.45
N ILE A 66 0.17 12.76 -9.69
CA ILE A 66 -1.03 13.53 -10.12
C ILE A 66 -2.30 13.07 -9.39
N LEU A 67 -2.27 11.88 -8.78
CA LEU A 67 -3.38 11.34 -8.02
C LEU A 67 -3.43 11.91 -6.59
N ILE A 68 -2.33 12.48 -6.09
CA ILE A 68 -2.26 12.99 -4.71
C ILE A 68 -3.02 14.31 -4.60
N GLY A 69 -3.88 14.42 -3.59
CA GLY A 69 -4.60 15.66 -3.27
C GLY A 69 -5.71 16.05 -4.24
N SER A 70 -6.09 15.19 -5.19
CA SER A 70 -7.19 15.46 -6.13
C SER A 70 -7.77 14.18 -6.74
N ALA A 71 -8.99 14.27 -7.30
CA ALA A 71 -9.60 13.23 -8.12
C ALA A 71 -9.84 13.76 -9.55
N GLY A 72 -9.68 12.89 -10.56
CA GLY A 72 -9.96 13.24 -11.96
C GLY A 72 -8.86 14.01 -12.70
N ASN A 73 -7.70 14.25 -12.09
CA ASN A 73 -6.57 14.97 -12.69
C ASN A 73 -5.63 14.10 -13.55
N GLY A 74 -5.99 12.83 -13.78
CA GLY A 74 -5.24 11.94 -14.66
C GLY A 74 -5.69 10.50 -14.57
N LEU A 75 -4.98 9.65 -15.31
CA LEU A 75 -5.21 8.21 -15.37
C LEU A 75 -3.90 7.47 -15.18
N VAL A 76 -3.98 6.34 -14.49
CA VAL A 76 -2.88 5.37 -14.40
C VAL A 76 -3.43 4.01 -14.83
N SER A 77 -2.60 3.24 -15.54
CA SER A 77 -2.95 1.86 -15.89
C SER A 77 -2.35 0.90 -14.87
N LEU A 78 -3.14 -0.04 -14.37
CA LEU A 78 -2.63 -1.17 -13.57
C LEU A 78 -2.00 -2.26 -14.46
N GLY A 79 -2.08 -2.13 -15.78
CA GLY A 79 -1.75 -3.19 -16.74
C GLY A 79 -2.92 -4.13 -17.00
N GLY A 80 -2.66 -5.28 -17.60
CA GLY A 80 -3.69 -6.26 -17.96
C GLY A 80 -4.34 -6.95 -16.76
N TYR A 81 -3.55 -7.64 -15.93
CA TYR A 81 -4.04 -8.34 -14.74
C TYR A 81 -2.98 -8.43 -13.65
N GLY A 82 -3.35 -8.17 -12.40
CA GLY A 82 -2.51 -8.39 -11.22
C GLY A 82 -1.55 -7.24 -10.88
N GLY A 83 -1.55 -6.15 -11.64
CA GLY A 83 -0.94 -4.91 -11.18
C GLY A 83 -1.84 -4.18 -10.19
N TYR A 84 -1.23 -3.32 -9.39
CA TYR A 84 -1.90 -2.65 -8.26
C TYR A 84 -1.22 -1.33 -7.91
N ILE A 85 -1.97 -0.49 -7.20
CA ILE A 85 -1.49 0.71 -6.53
C ILE A 85 -1.98 0.70 -5.09
N ILE A 86 -1.10 1.06 -4.16
CA ILE A 86 -1.41 1.23 -2.75
C ILE A 86 -1.23 2.70 -2.40
N PHE A 87 -2.28 3.32 -1.89
CA PHE A 87 -2.28 4.70 -1.41
C PHE A 87 -2.66 4.79 0.06
N GLY A 88 -2.30 5.90 0.69
CA GLY A 88 -2.67 6.23 2.06
C GLY A 88 -3.45 7.53 2.14
N PHE A 89 -4.28 7.65 3.16
CA PHE A 89 -4.94 8.88 3.58
C PHE A 89 -4.14 9.55 4.70
N ASP A 90 -4.35 10.85 4.92
CA ASP A 90 -3.75 11.60 6.03
C ASP A 90 -4.49 11.40 7.36
N HIS A 91 -5.59 10.65 7.36
CA HIS A 91 -6.39 10.26 8.52
C HIS A 91 -7.11 8.93 8.23
N SER A 92 -7.74 8.33 9.24
CA SER A 92 -8.55 7.12 9.07
C SER A 92 -9.84 7.44 8.30
N VAL A 93 -10.12 6.65 7.26
CA VAL A 93 -11.42 6.71 6.58
C VAL A 93 -12.46 6.05 7.49
N GLU A 94 -13.50 6.79 7.87
CA GLU A 94 -14.57 6.26 8.70
C GLU A 94 -15.45 5.32 7.88
N ASN A 95 -15.87 4.20 8.49
CA ASN A 95 -16.92 3.34 7.95
C ASN A 95 -18.27 3.91 8.41
N ALA A 96 -18.80 4.84 7.62
CA ALA A 96 -20.03 5.55 7.95
C ALA A 96 -21.23 4.92 7.23
N ASN A 97 -22.42 5.46 7.49
CA ASN A 97 -23.58 5.10 6.69
C ASN A 97 -23.45 5.75 5.31
N GLY A 98 -23.36 4.95 4.25
CA GLY A 98 -23.34 5.43 2.87
C GLY A 98 -22.08 5.03 2.13
N VAL A 99 -21.52 5.99 1.38
CA VAL A 99 -20.31 5.79 0.56
C VAL A 99 -19.13 6.50 1.23
N ASP A 100 -18.13 5.73 1.63
CA ASP A 100 -16.94 6.25 2.30
C ASP A 100 -15.74 6.44 1.34
N LEU A 101 -15.76 5.75 0.20
CA LEU A 101 -14.69 5.75 -0.79
C LEU A 101 -15.24 5.98 -2.20
N GLY A 102 -14.55 6.83 -2.96
CA GLY A 102 -14.81 7.06 -4.39
C GLY A 102 -13.58 6.75 -5.21
N ILE A 103 -13.71 5.81 -6.17
CA ILE A 103 -12.63 5.45 -7.10
C ILE A 103 -13.16 5.67 -8.52
N TYR A 104 -12.49 6.52 -9.27
CA TYR A 104 -12.87 6.87 -10.63
C TYR A 104 -12.05 6.05 -11.62
N GLY A 105 -12.75 5.39 -12.54
CA GLY A 105 -12.13 4.68 -13.67
C GLY A 105 -12.29 5.45 -14.98
N ASN A 106 -11.82 4.84 -16.08
CA ASN A 106 -11.99 5.33 -17.44
C ASN A 106 -12.90 4.40 -18.27
N PRO A 107 -14.20 4.27 -17.93
CA PRO A 107 -15.08 3.42 -18.69
C PRO A 107 -15.38 4.04 -20.07
N LEU A 108 -15.31 3.23 -21.11
CA LEU A 108 -15.76 3.59 -22.46
C LEU A 108 -17.18 3.05 -22.64
N ILE A 109 -18.18 3.91 -22.44
CA ILE A 109 -19.60 3.56 -22.52
C ILE A 109 -20.24 4.34 -23.68
N GLY A 110 -20.88 3.61 -24.61
CA GLY A 110 -21.70 4.19 -25.68
C GLY A 110 -21.41 3.62 -27.07
N GLN A 111 -22.29 3.92 -28.03
CA GLN A 111 -22.14 3.53 -29.46
C GLN A 111 -21.89 2.04 -29.72
N GLY A 112 -22.51 1.15 -28.94
CA GLY A 112 -22.39 -0.30 -29.12
C GLY A 112 -21.10 -0.90 -28.57
N PHE A 113 -20.35 -0.13 -27.78
CA PHE A 113 -19.17 -0.59 -27.06
C PHE A 113 -19.33 -0.25 -25.58
N GLU A 114 -19.24 -1.26 -24.73
CA GLU A 114 -19.18 -1.12 -23.28
C GLU A 114 -17.89 -1.78 -22.82
N PHE A 115 -16.95 -0.95 -22.42
CA PHE A 115 -15.66 -1.40 -21.92
C PHE A 115 -15.37 -0.72 -20.60
N SER A 116 -14.97 -1.54 -19.64
CA SER A 116 -14.51 -1.09 -18.35
C SER A 116 -13.24 -1.85 -18.00
N GLU A 117 -12.42 -1.23 -17.17
CA GLU A 117 -11.22 -1.83 -16.60
C GLU A 117 -11.50 -2.06 -15.12
N PRO A 118 -12.25 -3.12 -14.76
CA PRO A 118 -12.65 -3.36 -13.37
C PRO A 118 -11.42 -3.72 -12.52
N GLY A 119 -11.45 -3.29 -11.26
CA GLY A 119 -10.43 -3.59 -10.26
C GLY A 119 -11.03 -4.15 -8.99
N ILE A 120 -10.19 -4.84 -8.21
CA ILE A 120 -10.52 -5.27 -6.85
C ILE A 120 -10.07 -4.16 -5.90
N VAL A 121 -10.94 -3.79 -4.97
CA VAL A 121 -10.61 -2.82 -3.92
C VAL A 121 -10.41 -3.58 -2.62
N SER A 122 -9.26 -3.34 -1.99
CA SER A 122 -9.00 -3.82 -0.63
C SER A 122 -8.64 -2.63 0.25
N VAL A 123 -8.98 -2.72 1.54
CA VAL A 123 -8.68 -1.71 2.54
C VAL A 123 -7.88 -2.35 3.68
N MET A 124 -7.00 -1.56 4.28
CA MET A 124 -6.22 -1.96 5.44
C MET A 124 -6.14 -0.75 6.39
N LYS A 125 -6.21 -1.05 7.69
CA LYS A 125 -5.95 -0.09 8.75
C LYS A 125 -4.54 -0.34 9.27
N ASP A 126 -3.74 0.72 9.35
CA ASP A 126 -2.41 0.69 9.97
C ASP A 126 -2.57 0.56 11.50
N GLU A 127 -2.78 -0.67 11.96
CA GLU A 127 -3.00 -1.03 13.36
C GLU A 127 -1.72 -0.85 14.18
N ASN A 128 -0.56 -1.12 13.56
CA ASN A 128 0.73 -1.06 14.22
C ASN A 128 1.39 0.34 14.16
N LYS A 129 0.84 1.25 13.34
CA LYS A 129 1.22 2.67 13.19
C LYS A 129 2.61 2.88 12.61
N ASN A 130 3.09 1.96 11.77
CA ASN A 130 4.41 2.08 11.13
C ASN A 130 4.34 2.84 9.78
N GLY A 131 3.14 3.16 9.29
CA GLY A 131 2.92 3.83 8.02
C GLY A 131 3.17 2.97 6.79
N LEU A 132 3.28 1.65 6.95
CA LEU A 132 3.54 0.65 5.91
C LEU A 132 2.27 -0.12 5.55
N ALA A 133 2.32 -0.78 4.40
CA ALA A 133 1.23 -1.56 3.84
C ALA A 133 1.20 -3.02 4.36
N ASP A 134 1.50 -3.25 5.65
CA ASP A 134 1.87 -4.59 6.18
C ASP A 134 0.95 -5.19 7.25
N ASP A 135 -0.17 -4.55 7.56
CA ASP A 135 -1.23 -5.11 8.41
C ASP A 135 -2.29 -5.89 7.60
N THR A 136 -3.40 -6.28 8.25
CA THR A 136 -4.44 -7.12 7.64
C THR A 136 -5.24 -6.38 6.57
N TRP A 137 -5.28 -6.95 5.36
CA TRP A 137 -6.07 -6.45 4.24
C TRP A 137 -7.44 -7.13 4.13
N TYR A 138 -8.45 -6.33 3.81
CA TYR A 138 -9.83 -6.77 3.60
C TYR A 138 -10.30 -6.40 2.19
N GLU A 139 -10.64 -7.39 1.38
CA GLU A 139 -11.30 -7.18 0.08
C GLU A 139 -12.72 -6.64 0.30
N LEU A 140 -13.05 -5.54 -0.36
CA LEU A 140 -14.42 -5.02 -0.40
C LEU A 140 -15.24 -5.84 -1.40
N ALA A 141 -16.40 -6.32 -0.97
CA ALA A 141 -17.29 -7.09 -1.84
C ALA A 141 -17.91 -6.19 -2.92
N GLY A 142 -17.32 -6.21 -4.12
CA GLY A 142 -17.85 -5.56 -5.31
C GLY A 142 -19.03 -6.29 -5.96
N SER A 143 -19.52 -5.77 -7.09
CA SER A 143 -20.72 -6.28 -7.79
C SER A 143 -20.64 -7.76 -8.15
N GLU A 144 -19.46 -8.23 -8.54
CA GLU A 144 -19.22 -9.62 -8.97
C GLU A 144 -18.66 -10.51 -7.85
N TYR A 145 -18.50 -10.01 -6.62
CA TYR A 145 -17.79 -10.73 -5.56
C TYR A 145 -18.37 -12.13 -5.29
N SER A 146 -19.70 -12.24 -5.29
CA SER A 146 -20.45 -13.47 -4.96
C SER A 146 -20.99 -14.20 -6.20
N ALA A 147 -20.66 -13.76 -7.41
CA ALA A 147 -21.12 -14.42 -8.62
C ALA A 147 -20.54 -15.84 -8.71
N ALA A 148 -21.35 -16.82 -9.11
CA ALA A 148 -20.90 -18.21 -9.25
C ALA A 148 -19.79 -18.39 -10.30
N THR A 149 -19.67 -17.43 -11.23
CA THR A 149 -18.64 -17.38 -12.27
C THR A 149 -17.33 -16.73 -11.79
N THR A 150 -17.30 -16.13 -10.60
CA THR A 150 -16.10 -15.47 -10.07
C THR A 150 -15.10 -16.50 -9.58
N VAL A 151 -13.94 -16.54 -10.23
CA VAL A 151 -12.81 -17.37 -9.82
C VAL A 151 -11.95 -16.61 -8.82
N LYS A 152 -12.00 -17.03 -7.55
CA LYS A 152 -11.13 -16.49 -6.49
C LYS A 152 -9.73 -17.09 -6.56
N ASN A 153 -8.74 -16.39 -6.03
CA ASN A 153 -7.32 -16.80 -6.06
C ASN A 153 -6.80 -17.10 -7.47
N TYR A 154 -7.28 -16.35 -8.46
CA TYR A 154 -6.82 -16.47 -9.85
C TYR A 154 -5.44 -15.83 -10.00
N THR A 155 -4.53 -16.51 -10.68
CA THR A 155 -3.13 -16.09 -10.84
C THR A 155 -2.71 -16.17 -12.29
N ILE A 156 -2.05 -15.13 -12.77
CA ILE A 156 -1.36 -15.11 -14.07
C ILE A 156 0.15 -15.06 -13.84
N THR A 157 0.89 -15.85 -14.62
CA THR A 157 2.34 -15.76 -14.74
C THR A 157 2.68 -15.13 -16.08
N TYR A 158 3.39 -14.00 -16.05
CA TYR A 158 3.93 -13.34 -17.24
C TYR A 158 5.37 -13.80 -17.51
N TYR A 159 5.68 -14.01 -18.77
CA TYR A 159 7.02 -14.43 -19.22
C TYR A 159 7.72 -13.28 -19.92
N ARG A 160 8.95 -13.01 -19.51
CA ARG A 160 9.79 -11.97 -20.14
C ARG A 160 9.88 -12.21 -21.65
N PRO A 161 9.51 -11.23 -22.50
CA PRO A 161 9.64 -11.37 -23.94
C PRO A 161 11.12 -11.37 -24.38
N ALA A 162 11.38 -11.86 -25.59
CA ALA A 162 12.74 -11.88 -26.15
C ALA A 162 13.23 -10.47 -26.49
N ASN A 163 12.35 -9.64 -27.04
CA ASN A 163 12.61 -8.24 -27.35
C ASN A 163 11.60 -7.31 -26.65
N ALA A 164 11.98 -6.05 -26.42
CA ALA A 164 11.15 -5.08 -25.71
C ALA A 164 9.83 -4.70 -26.42
N LYS A 165 9.68 -5.07 -27.70
CA LYS A 165 8.49 -4.78 -28.51
C LYS A 165 7.65 -6.02 -28.79
N ASP A 166 8.10 -7.19 -28.33
CA ASP A 166 7.33 -8.41 -28.52
C ASP A 166 6.24 -8.48 -27.44
N ASP A 167 5.08 -9.02 -27.82
CA ASP A 167 4.01 -9.30 -26.88
C ASP A 167 4.49 -10.21 -25.73
N VAL A 168 4.01 -9.91 -24.54
CA VAL A 168 4.31 -10.67 -23.33
C VAL A 168 3.43 -11.91 -23.27
N ARG A 169 4.04 -13.09 -23.34
CA ARG A 169 3.33 -14.35 -23.12
C ARG A 169 2.89 -14.47 -21.67
N TRP A 170 1.70 -15.02 -21.45
CA TRP A 170 1.20 -15.32 -20.12
C TRP A 170 0.53 -16.70 -20.04
N THR A 171 0.52 -17.30 -18.86
CA THR A 171 -0.26 -18.50 -18.52
C THR A 171 -1.02 -18.26 -17.22
N ASP A 172 -2.18 -18.85 -17.04
CA ASP A 172 -2.94 -18.77 -15.79
C ASP A 172 -2.97 -20.09 -15.00
N ASN A 173 -3.48 -20.02 -13.76
CA ASN A 173 -3.70 -21.18 -12.91
C ASN A 173 -4.95 -22.01 -13.28
N GLN A 174 -5.56 -21.77 -14.43
CA GLN A 174 -6.66 -22.55 -15.01
C GLN A 174 -6.21 -23.28 -16.29
N GLY A 175 -4.92 -23.23 -16.64
CA GLY A 175 -4.34 -23.89 -17.80
C GLY A 175 -4.55 -23.14 -19.13
N ARG A 176 -4.94 -21.87 -19.09
CA ARG A 176 -5.07 -21.00 -20.28
C ARG A 176 -3.78 -20.21 -20.48
N GLU A 177 -3.55 -19.81 -21.72
CA GLU A 177 -2.41 -18.99 -22.11
C GLU A 177 -2.79 -17.96 -23.17
N GLY A 178 -1.94 -16.96 -23.35
CA GLY A 178 -2.12 -15.93 -24.35
C GLY A 178 -0.93 -14.99 -24.46
N LEU A 179 -1.16 -13.91 -25.21
CA LEU A 179 -0.23 -12.80 -25.40
C LEU A 179 -0.91 -11.51 -24.90
N ILE A 180 -0.11 -10.57 -24.41
CA ILE A 180 -0.55 -9.22 -24.09
C ILE A 180 0.48 -8.21 -24.60
N LEU A 181 0.00 -7.08 -25.12
CA LEU A 181 0.81 -5.96 -25.57
C LEU A 181 1.54 -5.27 -24.40
#